data_AF-A0A941QZD5-F1
#
_entry.id   AF-A0A941QZD5-F1
#
_cell.length_a   1.000
_cell.length_b   1.000
_cell.length_c   1.000
_cell.angle_alpha   90.00
_cell.angle_beta   90.00
_cell.angle_gamma   90.00
#
_symmetry.space_group_name_H-M   'P 1'
#
loop_
_entity.id
_entity.type
_entity.pdbx_description
1 polymer ?
#
loop_
_entity_poly.entity_id
_entity_poly.type
_entity_poly.pdbx_seq_one_letter_code
_entity_poly.pdbx_strand_id
1 'polypeptide(L)'
;MLNNLINKLTKSDSSFAELFRTYIVGAFNLIFGLFLNYIFQFLILTMISFPLRTYLTNTFSFAIGVVVSYFLSRKIIFQLSYRDGSWREFIKYISVSLLNLGIPILVWFLINLWNPEFQKNELYYLVITVLIHGSILPIKYLIYKFFVFKDSL
;
A
#
# COMPACT_ATOMS: atom_id res chain seq x y z
N MET A 1 -14.59 27.93 0.33
CA MET A 1 -14.41 27.11 -0.90
C MET A 1 -13.59 25.84 -0.66
N LEU A 2 -12.42 25.90 -0.01
CA LEU A 2 -11.56 24.73 0.26
C LEU A 2 -12.26 23.59 1.02
N ASN A 3 -13.04 23.91 2.07
CA ASN A 3 -13.78 22.91 2.86
C ASN A 3 -14.83 22.15 2.04
N ASN A 4 -15.49 22.80 1.06
CA ASN A 4 -16.46 22.13 0.19
C ASN A 4 -15.78 21.20 -0.81
N LEU A 5 -14.59 21.56 -1.28
CA LEU A 5 -13.76 20.75 -2.17
C LEU A 5 -13.23 19.51 -1.44
N ILE A 6 -12.72 19.68 -0.22
CA ILE A 6 -12.29 18.58 0.65
C ILE A 6 -13.47 17.65 0.97
N ASN A 7 -14.64 18.19 1.33
CA ASN A 7 -15.84 17.37 1.56
C ASN A 7 -16.26 16.59 0.31
N LYS A 8 -16.20 17.21 -0.88
CA LYS A 8 -16.52 16.52 -2.14
C LYS A 8 -15.54 15.39 -2.46
N LEU A 9 -14.25 15.58 -2.18
CA LEU A 9 -13.22 14.57 -2.42
C LEU A 9 -13.20 13.44 -1.37
N THR A 10 -13.69 13.70 -0.16
CA THR A 10 -13.68 12.72 0.94
C THR A 10 -15.02 12.00 1.13
N LYS A 11 -16.13 12.58 0.65
CA LYS A 11 -17.50 12.05 0.88
C LYS A 11 -18.31 11.71 -0.38
N SER A 12 -17.81 11.98 -1.60
CA SER A 12 -18.56 11.60 -2.81
C SER A 12 -18.24 10.21 -3.31
N ASP A 13 -19.23 9.56 -3.91
CA ASP A 13 -19.11 8.24 -4.58
C ASP A 13 -18.52 8.34 -6.00
N SER A 14 -17.88 9.46 -6.33
CA SER A 14 -17.24 9.61 -7.63
C SER A 14 -15.94 8.81 -7.69
N SER A 15 -15.66 8.20 -8.85
CA SER A 15 -14.40 7.48 -9.08
C SER A 15 -13.16 8.33 -8.80
N PHE A 16 -13.23 9.65 -9.01
CA PHE A 16 -12.14 10.57 -8.68
C PHE A 16 -11.94 10.72 -7.16
N ALA A 17 -13.02 10.80 -6.38
CA ALA A 17 -12.96 10.85 -4.92
C ALA A 17 -12.48 9.51 -4.32
N GLU A 18 -12.91 8.37 -4.86
CA GLU A 18 -12.38 7.06 -4.46
C GLU A 18 -10.87 6.95 -4.76
N LEU A 19 -10.43 7.40 -5.95
CA LEU A 19 -9.01 7.42 -6.30
C LEU A 19 -8.21 8.34 -5.36
N PHE A 20 -8.71 9.53 -5.05
CA PHE A 20 -8.07 10.43 -4.10
C PHE A 20 -7.92 9.79 -2.70
N ARG A 21 -8.99 9.14 -2.21
CA ARG A 21 -8.97 8.40 -0.95
C ARG A 21 -8.00 7.21 -0.99
N THR A 22 -7.77 6.62 -2.16
CA THR A 22 -6.74 5.58 -2.35
C THR A 22 -5.34 6.14 -2.09
N TYR A 23 -5.04 7.37 -2.53
CA TYR A 23 -3.77 8.03 -2.20
C TYR A 23 -3.62 8.32 -0.71
N ILE A 24 -4.70 8.72 -0.03
CA ILE A 24 -4.69 8.93 1.44
C ILE A 24 -4.35 7.61 2.15
N VAL A 25 -5.03 6.52 1.80
CA VAL A 25 -4.77 5.20 2.39
C VAL A 25 -3.36 4.72 2.04
N GLY A 26 -2.89 4.95 0.82
CA GLY A 26 -1.52 4.64 0.40
C GLY A 26 -0.45 5.36 1.25
N ALA A 27 -0.63 6.66 1.50
CA ALA A 27 0.27 7.43 2.35
C ALA A 27 0.23 6.95 3.81
N PHE A 28 -0.95 6.67 4.35
CA PHE A 28 -1.08 6.09 5.69
C PHE A 28 -0.35 4.74 5.79
N ASN A 29 -0.56 3.85 4.83
CA ASN A 29 0.06 2.53 4.82
C ASN A 29 1.59 2.61 4.78
N LEU A 30 2.14 3.58 4.05
CA LEU A 30 3.59 3.81 4.01
C LEU A 30 4.11 4.21 5.40
N ILE A 31 3.50 5.24 6.02
CA ILE A 31 3.91 5.72 7.35
C ILE A 31 3.75 4.61 8.40
N PHE A 32 2.63 3.91 8.37
CA PHE A 32 2.34 2.81 9.28
C PHE A 32 3.31 1.64 9.09
N GLY A 33 3.66 1.30 7.85
CA GLY A 33 4.66 0.28 7.55
C GLY A 33 6.06 0.64 8.06
N LEU A 34 6.49 1.90 7.88
CA LEU A 34 7.76 2.39 8.44
C LEU A 34 7.77 2.34 9.97
N PHE A 35 6.65 2.73 10.59
CA PHE A 35 6.47 2.63 12.03
C PHE A 35 6.60 1.18 12.51
N LEU A 36 5.89 0.23 11.89
CA LEU A 36 5.99 -1.20 12.24
C LEU A 36 7.42 -1.74 12.04
N ASN A 37 8.08 -1.36 10.94
CA ASN A 37 9.47 -1.75 10.69
C ASN A 37 10.39 -1.28 11.81
N TYR A 38 10.21 -0.05 12.29
CA TYR A 38 10.99 0.48 13.40
C TYR A 38 10.77 -0.35 14.68
N ILE A 39 9.50 -0.61 15.04
CA ILE A 39 9.15 -1.40 16.22
C ILE A 39 9.78 -2.80 16.15
N PHE A 40 9.61 -3.51 15.02
CA PHE A 40 10.13 -4.87 14.89
C PHE A 40 11.66 -4.90 14.85
N GLN A 41 12.31 -4.04 14.08
CA GLN A 41 13.75 -4.10 13.86
C GLN A 41 14.57 -3.62 15.06
N PHE A 42 14.06 -2.62 15.80
CA PHE A 42 14.83 -1.95 16.86
C PHE A 42 14.31 -2.21 18.28
N LEU A 43 13.08 -2.69 18.46
CA LEU A 43 12.54 -2.98 19.79
C LEU A 43 12.30 -4.47 20.03
N ILE A 44 11.70 -5.18 19.07
CA ILE A 44 11.27 -6.57 19.26
C ILE A 44 12.36 -7.58 18.88
N LEU A 45 12.95 -7.46 17.69
CA LEU A 45 13.86 -8.47 17.12
C LEU A 45 15.34 -8.14 17.39
N THR A 46 15.63 -7.40 18.45
CA THR A 46 16.97 -6.90 18.78
C THR A 46 18.01 -8.00 19.02
N MET A 47 17.57 -9.20 19.35
CA MET A 47 18.42 -10.37 19.60
C MET A 47 18.72 -11.19 18.33
N ILE A 48 18.08 -10.89 17.20
CA ILE A 48 18.26 -11.64 15.95
C ILE A 48 19.39 -11.01 15.14
N SER A 49 20.35 -11.77 14.63
CA SER A 49 21.41 -11.20 13.79
C SER A 49 20.89 -10.73 12.42
N PHE A 50 21.62 -9.78 11.83
CA PHE A 50 21.42 -9.42 10.43
C PHE A 50 22.00 -10.51 9.51
N PRO A 51 21.39 -10.81 8.35
CA PRO A 51 20.25 -10.12 7.72
C PRO A 51 18.86 -10.67 8.10
N LEU A 52 18.81 -11.78 8.86
CA LEU A 52 17.55 -12.47 9.20
C LEU A 52 16.55 -11.55 9.90
N ARG A 53 17.03 -10.67 10.77
CA ARG A 53 16.20 -9.64 11.42
C ARG A 53 15.40 -8.80 10.44
N THR A 54 16.03 -8.34 9.36
CA THR A 54 15.40 -7.47 8.36
C THR A 54 14.30 -8.21 7.60
N TYR A 55 14.54 -9.48 7.24
CA TYR A 55 13.53 -10.29 6.56
C TYR A 55 12.32 -10.57 7.45
N LEU A 56 12.54 -10.91 8.72
CA LEU A 56 11.48 -11.13 9.70
C LEU A 56 10.69 -9.83 9.95
N THR A 57 11.39 -8.70 10.10
CA THR A 57 10.78 -7.36 10.24
C THR A 57 9.84 -7.08 9.08
N ASN A 58 10.32 -7.19 7.83
CA ASN A 58 9.51 -6.93 6.64
C ASN A 58 8.31 -7.87 6.55
N THR A 59 8.49 -9.14 6.92
CA THR A 59 7.43 -10.15 6.88
C THR A 59 6.33 -9.85 7.90
N PHE A 60 6.70 -9.58 9.15
CA PHE A 60 5.73 -9.25 10.21
C PHE A 60 5.04 -7.91 9.98
N SER A 61 5.78 -6.88 9.58
CA SER A 61 5.21 -5.60 9.20
C SER A 61 4.24 -5.72 8.03
N PHE A 62 4.58 -6.51 7.00
CA PHE A 62 3.66 -6.78 5.90
C PHE A 62 2.41 -7.52 6.36
N ALA A 63 2.56 -8.55 7.19
CA ALA A 63 1.45 -9.35 7.70
C ALA A 63 0.44 -8.51 8.50
N ILE A 64 0.91 -7.58 9.34
CA ILE A 64 0.02 -6.68 10.09
C ILE A 64 -0.50 -5.57 9.17
N GLY A 65 0.38 -4.99 8.36
CA GLY A 65 0.06 -3.89 7.45
C GLY A 65 -1.03 -4.24 6.46
N VAL A 66 -1.03 -5.45 5.88
CA VAL A 66 -2.06 -5.88 4.92
C VAL A 66 -3.44 -5.98 5.56
N VAL A 67 -3.52 -6.42 6.82
CA VAL A 67 -4.79 -6.50 7.57
C VAL A 67 -5.35 -5.12 7.83
N VAL A 68 -4.53 -4.20 8.34
CA VAL A 68 -4.95 -2.82 8.59
C VAL A 68 -5.34 -2.14 7.28
N SER A 69 -4.54 -2.33 6.23
CA SER A 69 -4.78 -1.77 4.91
C SER A 69 -6.10 -2.24 4.30
N TYR A 70 -6.51 -3.50 4.52
CA TYR A 70 -7.81 -4.01 4.09
C TYR A 70 -8.95 -3.19 4.68
N PHE A 71 -8.97 -3.04 6.01
CA PHE A 71 -10.04 -2.33 6.70
C PHE A 71 -10.06 -0.84 6.34
N LEU A 72 -8.90 -0.20 6.22
CA LEU A 72 -8.81 1.19 5.77
C LEU A 72 -9.28 1.35 4.33
N SER A 73 -8.93 0.42 3.43
CA SER A 73 -9.42 0.46 2.05
C SER A 73 -10.93 0.35 2.02
N ARG A 74 -11.50 -0.60 2.76
CA ARG A 74 -12.95 -0.80 2.86
C ARG A 74 -13.67 0.44 3.39
N LYS A 75 -13.19 1.02 4.50
CA LYS A 75 -13.87 2.14 5.15
C LYS A 75 -13.61 3.50 4.52
N ILE A 76 -12.39 3.77 4.08
CA ILE A 76 -12.00 5.10 3.60
C ILE A 76 -12.26 5.17 2.10
N ILE A 77 -11.68 4.26 1.31
CA ILE A 77 -11.77 4.31 -0.16
C ILE A 77 -13.22 4.07 -0.61
N PHE A 78 -13.85 3.02 -0.09
CA PHE A 78 -15.18 2.59 -0.55
C PHE A 78 -16.32 2.93 0.42
N GLN A 79 -16.02 3.53 1.59
CA GLN A 79 -17.04 3.91 2.59
C GLN A 79 -17.92 2.76 3.10
N LEU A 80 -17.49 1.52 2.90
CA LEU A 80 -18.17 0.33 3.37
C LEU A 80 -17.98 0.14 4.88
N SER A 81 -18.93 -0.56 5.50
CA SER A 81 -18.88 -0.94 6.92
C SER A 81 -17.80 -1.99 7.17
N TYR A 82 -17.10 -1.91 8.31
CA TYR A 82 -16.08 -2.90 8.69
C TYR A 82 -16.67 -4.30 8.97
N ARG A 83 -17.94 -4.38 9.37
CA ARG A 83 -18.57 -5.61 9.88
C ARG A 83 -19.14 -6.51 8.79
N ASP A 84 -19.42 -5.94 7.63
CA ASP A 84 -20.14 -6.63 6.54
C ASP A 84 -19.18 -7.24 5.50
N GLY A 85 -17.89 -7.36 5.84
CA GLY A 85 -16.86 -7.91 4.95
C GLY A 85 -16.87 -9.44 4.95
N SER A 86 -16.85 -10.06 3.77
CA SER A 86 -16.76 -11.51 3.66
C SER A 86 -15.30 -12.00 3.76
N TRP A 87 -15.11 -13.21 4.28
CA TRP A 87 -13.80 -13.87 4.28
C TRP A 87 -13.19 -13.99 2.87
N ARG A 88 -14.04 -14.20 1.85
CA ARG A 88 -13.59 -14.28 0.45
C ARG A 88 -13.02 -12.94 -0.04
N GLU A 89 -13.66 -11.83 0.31
CA GLU A 89 -13.16 -10.49 -0.01
C GLU A 89 -11.80 -10.23 0.66
N PHE A 90 -11.67 -10.57 1.94
CA PHE A 90 -10.42 -10.43 2.68
C PHE A 90 -9.27 -11.23 2.04
N ILE A 91 -9.52 -12.49 1.67
CA ILE A 91 -8.53 -13.33 0.98
C ILE A 91 -8.16 -12.72 -0.38
N LYS A 92 -9.14 -12.27 -1.18
CA LYS A 92 -8.87 -11.55 -2.45
C LYS A 92 -7.97 -10.33 -2.22
N TYR A 93 -8.22 -9.56 -1.15
CA TYR A 93 -7.42 -8.40 -0.81
C TYR A 93 -5.96 -8.77 -0.48
N ILE A 94 -5.75 -9.80 0.34
CA ILE A 94 -4.41 -10.30 0.68
C ILE A 94 -3.69 -10.76 -0.60
N SER A 95 -4.35 -11.56 -1.43
CA SER A 95 -3.76 -12.08 -2.67
C SER A 95 -3.33 -10.97 -3.62
N VAL A 96 -4.17 -9.95 -3.81
CA VAL A 96 -3.80 -8.76 -4.61
C VAL A 96 -2.67 -7.98 -3.95
N SER A 97 -2.64 -7.90 -2.62
CA SER A 97 -1.61 -7.18 -1.89
C SER A 97 -0.22 -7.84 -1.99
N LEU A 98 -0.13 -9.13 -2.30
CA LEU A 98 1.15 -9.79 -2.61
C LEU A 98 1.76 -9.29 -3.92
N LEU A 99 0.96 -8.81 -4.87
CA LEU A 99 1.46 -8.18 -6.10
C LEU A 99 2.27 -6.91 -5.80
N ASN A 100 2.08 -6.29 -4.63
CA ASN A 100 2.86 -5.14 -4.17
C ASN A 100 4.33 -5.47 -3.93
N LEU A 101 4.66 -6.75 -3.79
CA LEU A 101 6.04 -7.21 -3.69
C LEU A 101 6.64 -7.38 -5.09
N GLY A 102 5.88 -7.94 -6.03
CA GLY A 102 6.36 -8.26 -7.37
C GLY A 102 6.54 -7.04 -8.28
N ILE A 103 5.58 -6.10 -8.28
CA ILE A 103 5.59 -4.98 -9.25
C ILE A 103 6.80 -4.05 -9.04
N PRO A 104 7.13 -3.58 -7.82
CA PRO A 104 8.31 -2.74 -7.62
C PRO A 104 9.62 -3.46 -7.99
N ILE A 105 9.72 -4.76 -7.69
CA ILE A 105 10.90 -5.57 -8.05
C ILE A 105 11.05 -5.64 -9.57
N LEU A 106 9.96 -5.90 -10.28
CA LEU A 106 9.96 -5.96 -11.75
C LEU A 106 10.35 -4.61 -12.37
N VAL A 107 9.80 -3.50 -11.86
CA VAL A 107 10.16 -2.17 -12.36
C VAL A 107 11.64 -1.87 -12.09
N TRP A 108 12.15 -2.16 -10.89
CA TRP A 108 13.57 -1.99 -10.58
C TRP A 108 14.48 -2.86 -11.44
N PHE A 109 14.06 -4.10 -11.73
CA PHE A 109 14.76 -4.98 -12.64
C PHE A 109 14.88 -4.38 -14.04
N LEU A 110 13.77 -3.83 -14.58
CA LEU A 110 13.77 -3.17 -15.90
C LEU A 110 14.65 -1.92 -15.92
N ILE A 111 14.62 -1.11 -14.86
CA ILE A 111 15.50 0.07 -14.73
C ILE A 111 16.96 -0.35 -14.73
N ASN A 112 17.31 -1.41 -14.01
CA ASN A 112 18.69 -1.92 -13.95
C ASN A 112 19.20 -2.45 -15.29
N LEU A 113 18.34 -3.06 -16.10
CA LEU A 113 18.69 -3.47 -17.46
C LEU A 113 19.00 -2.26 -18.36
N TRP A 114 18.38 -1.10 -18.09
CA TRP A 114 18.63 0.13 -18.86
C TRP A 114 19.84 0.89 -18.33
N ASN A 115 19.86 1.24 -17.04
CA ASN A 115 20.97 1.97 -16.44
C ASN A 115 21.04 1.74 -14.91
N PRO A 116 22.04 0.98 -14.42
CA PRO A 116 22.18 0.71 -12.99
C PRO A 116 22.61 1.93 -12.15
N GLU A 117 23.07 3.02 -12.76
CA GLU A 117 23.47 4.24 -12.05
C GLU A 117 22.29 4.93 -11.34
N PHE A 118 21.06 4.71 -11.82
CA PHE A 118 19.85 5.24 -11.17
C PHE A 118 19.61 4.68 -9.76
N GLN A 119 20.11 3.47 -9.46
CA GLN A 119 20.04 2.89 -8.12
C GLN A 119 21.14 3.41 -7.18
N LYS A 120 22.29 3.81 -7.73
CA LYS A 120 23.45 4.24 -6.92
C LYS A 120 23.31 5.67 -6.42
N ASN A 121 22.56 6.51 -7.15
CA ASN A 121 22.26 7.87 -6.73
C ASN A 121 21.05 7.88 -5.76
N GLU A 122 21.26 8.37 -4.54
CA GLU A 122 20.23 8.41 -3.49
C GLU A 122 18.97 9.18 -3.91
N LEU A 123 19.13 10.33 -4.56
CA LEU A 123 18.02 11.17 -5.00
C LEU A 123 17.19 10.45 -6.08
N TYR A 124 17.84 9.86 -7.09
CA TYR A 124 17.14 9.10 -8.12
C TYR A 124 16.46 7.87 -7.55
N TYR A 125 17.12 7.14 -6.66
CA TYR A 125 16.54 6.00 -5.98
C TYR A 125 15.25 6.36 -5.23
N LEU A 126 15.27 7.46 -4.47
CA LEU A 126 14.12 7.92 -3.70
C LEU A 126 12.98 8.39 -4.63
N VAL A 127 13.28 9.22 -5.63
CA VAL A 127 12.28 9.74 -6.57
C VAL A 127 11.62 8.59 -7.34
N ILE A 128 12.40 7.65 -7.86
CA ILE A 128 11.89 6.47 -8.58
C ILE A 128 11.03 5.62 -7.65
N THR A 129 11.45 5.39 -6.41
CA THR A 129 10.66 4.62 -5.43
C THR A 129 9.31 5.28 -5.19
N VAL A 130 9.27 6.59 -4.94
CA VAL A 130 8.01 7.34 -4.77
C VAL A 130 7.14 7.25 -6.03
N LEU A 131 7.73 7.38 -7.23
CA LEU A 131 7.00 7.26 -8.49
C LEU A 131 6.41 5.87 -8.71
N ILE A 132 7.14 4.80 -8.41
CA ILE A 132 6.64 3.42 -8.49
C ILE A 132 5.46 3.23 -7.53
N HIS A 133 5.65 3.61 -6.26
CA HIS A 133 4.63 3.44 -5.23
C HIS A 133 3.42 4.36 -5.42
N GLY A 134 3.58 5.52 -6.05
CA GLY A 134 2.49 6.43 -6.40
C GLY A 134 1.73 5.99 -7.65
N SER A 135 2.45 5.68 -8.73
CA SER A 135 1.86 5.33 -10.04
C SER A 135 1.10 4.01 -10.04
N ILE A 136 1.40 3.11 -9.10
CA ILE A 136 0.66 1.85 -8.95
C ILE A 136 -0.71 2.04 -8.26
N LEU A 137 -0.94 3.15 -7.54
CA LEU A 137 -2.18 3.35 -6.76
C LEU A 137 -3.44 3.39 -7.63
N PRO A 138 -3.47 4.05 -8.80
CA PRO A 138 -4.59 3.95 -9.73
C PRO A 138 -4.91 2.50 -10.16
N ILE A 139 -3.88 1.71 -10.48
CA ILE A 139 -4.06 0.30 -10.85
C ILE A 139 -4.62 -0.50 -9.66
N LYS A 140 -4.07 -0.28 -8.46
CA LYS A 140 -4.59 -0.90 -7.22
C LYS A 140 -6.04 -0.55 -6.99
N TYR A 141 -6.40 0.71 -7.15
CA TYR A 141 -7.78 1.17 -7.03
C TYR A 141 -8.70 0.40 -7.98
N LEU A 142 -8.33 0.26 -9.26
CA LEU A 142 -9.11 -0.50 -10.23
C LEU A 142 -9.25 -1.98 -9.83
N ILE A 143 -8.16 -2.62 -9.40
CA ILE A 143 -8.21 -4.02 -8.94
C ILE A 143 -9.10 -4.14 -7.70
N TYR A 144 -8.96 -3.23 -6.73
CA TYR A 144 -9.79 -3.22 -5.54
C TYR A 144 -11.27 -3.07 -5.89
N LYS A 145 -11.62 -2.11 -6.75
CA LYS A 145 -12.99 -1.85 -7.15
C LYS A 145 -13.62 -3.00 -7.93
N PHE A 146 -12.94 -3.49 -8.96
CA PHE A 146 -13.53 -4.44 -9.91
C PHE A 146 -13.34 -5.91 -9.53
N PHE A 147 -12.40 -6.23 -8.63
CA PHE A 147 -12.10 -7.62 -8.27
C PHE A 147 -12.32 -7.91 -6.78
N VAL A 148 -11.80 -7.05 -5.89
CA VAL A 148 -11.83 -7.32 -4.45
C VAL A 148 -13.20 -6.99 -3.87
N PHE A 149 -13.59 -5.71 -3.92
CA PHE A 149 -14.80 -5.18 -3.28
C PHE A 149 -16.03 -5.22 -4.19
N LYS A 150 -15.93 -5.79 -5.40
CA LYS A 150 -17.02 -5.87 -6.38
C LYS A 150 -18.33 -6.40 -5.79
N ASP A 151 -18.25 -7.40 -4.92
CA ASP A 151 -19.44 -8.05 -4.36
C ASP A 151 -20.05 -7.23 -3.19
N SER A 152 -19.31 -6.24 -2.67
CA SER A 152 -19.72 -5.36 -1.57
C SER A 152 -20.09 -3.94 -2.02
N LEU A 153 -19.82 -3.58 -3.28
CA LEU A 153 -20.12 -2.30 -3.92
C LEU A 153 -21.41 -2.39 -4.75
#